data_AF-A0AAV2NP68-F1
#
_entry.id   AF-A0AAV2NP68-F1
#
_cell.length_a   1.000
_cell.length_b   1.000
_cell.length_c   1.000
_cell.angle_alpha   90.00
_cell.angle_beta   90.00
_cell.angle_gamma   90.00
#
_symmetry.space_group_name_H-M   'P 1'
#
loop_
_entity.id
_entity.type
_entity.pdbx_description
1 polymer ?
#
loop_
_entity_poly.entity_id
_entity_poly.type
_entity_poly.pdbx_seq_one_letter_code
_entity_poly.pdbx_strand_id
1 'polypeptide(L)'
;MVPDIYYLEDRFRQLPWQAVACGLAYTGSVGRVTTWPEKTQALCRLLAEGHKGWINIVHSLRRGAALVKLQVQGEDYEGLYNLRDVLVKLGHAQLSTKLTVDVYPAV
;
A
#
# COMPACT_ATOMS: atom_id res chain seq x y z
N MET A 1 -12.65 27.98 -7.53
CA MET A 1 -11.80 27.94 -6.33
C MET A 1 -10.37 27.79 -6.83
N VAL A 2 -9.52 28.80 -6.63
CA VAL A 2 -8.11 28.74 -7.06
C VAL A 2 -7.38 27.87 -6.05
N PRO A 3 -6.62 26.84 -6.45
CA PRO A 3 -5.93 25.99 -5.49
C PRO A 3 -4.86 26.81 -4.75
N ASP A 4 -4.80 26.63 -3.43
CA ASP A 4 -3.78 27.17 -2.53
C ASP A 4 -2.41 26.53 -2.85
N ILE A 5 -1.75 27.04 -3.89
CA ILE A 5 -0.42 26.59 -4.34
C ILE A 5 0.59 27.67 -4.02
N TYR A 6 1.57 27.34 -3.18
CA TYR A 6 2.67 28.22 -2.80
C TYR A 6 4.01 27.62 -3.24
N TYR A 7 5.00 28.49 -3.43
CA TYR A 7 6.36 28.03 -3.74
C TYR A 7 7.00 27.35 -2.53
N LEU A 8 7.47 26.12 -2.71
CA LEU A 8 8.24 25.41 -1.67
C LEU A 8 9.67 25.96 -1.62
N GLU A 9 10.02 26.65 -0.54
CA GLU A 9 11.38 27.16 -0.30
C GLU A 9 12.43 26.03 -0.26
N ASP A 10 13.66 26.32 -0.69
CA ASP A 10 14.73 25.31 -0.80
C ASP A 10 15.12 24.68 0.55
N ARG A 11 14.99 25.42 1.66
CA ARG A 11 15.24 24.88 3.01
C ARG A 11 14.36 23.67 3.33
N PHE A 12 13.14 23.60 2.79
CA PHE A 12 12.23 22.48 2.99
C PHE A 12 12.48 21.31 2.03
N ARG A 13 13.21 21.55 0.92
CA ARG A 13 13.59 20.51 -0.05
C ARG A 13 14.78 19.67 0.42
N GLN A 14 15.42 20.06 1.52
CA GLN A 14 16.57 19.34 2.10
C GLN A 14 16.16 17.97 2.66
N LEU A 15 14.90 17.80 3.09
CA LEU A 15 14.38 16.52 3.52
C LEU A 15 13.84 15.75 2.31
N PRO A 16 14.19 14.46 2.14
CA PRO A 16 13.57 13.64 1.12
C PRO A 16 12.08 13.44 1.42
N TRP A 17 11.31 13.02 0.41
CA TRP A 17 9.93 12.57 0.62
C TRP A 17 9.88 11.50 1.70
N GLN A 18 9.05 11.75 2.72
CA GLN A 18 8.89 10.84 3.86
C GLN A 18 7.86 9.74 3.57
N ALA A 19 7.00 9.95 2.57
CA ALA A 19 6.08 8.93 2.08
C ALA A 19 6.73 8.10 0.97
N VAL A 20 6.52 6.79 1.03
CA VAL A 20 7.00 5.82 0.03
C VAL A 20 5.79 5.07 -0.52
N ALA A 21 5.66 5.02 -1.84
CA ALA A 21 4.60 4.27 -2.49
C ALA A 21 4.84 2.76 -2.29
N CYS A 22 3.84 2.05 -1.76
CA CYS A 22 3.97 0.63 -1.49
C CYS A 22 2.96 -0.18 -2.29
N GLY A 23 3.42 -1.25 -2.94
CA GLY A 23 2.56 -2.31 -3.45
C GLY A 23 2.55 -3.50 -2.49
N LEU A 24 1.38 -4.10 -2.29
CA LEU A 24 1.29 -5.31 -1.47
C LEU A 24 1.85 -6.50 -2.25
N ALA A 25 2.85 -7.18 -1.72
CA ALA A 25 3.51 -8.29 -2.40
C ALA A 25 2.63 -9.55 -2.42
N TYR A 26 2.82 -10.38 -3.44
CA TYR A 26 2.15 -11.68 -3.58
C TYR A 26 0.62 -11.60 -3.66
N THR A 27 0.08 -10.50 -4.18
CA THR A 27 -1.34 -10.31 -4.45
C THR A 27 -1.62 -10.12 -5.94
N GLY A 28 -2.75 -10.64 -6.38
CA GLY A 28 -3.35 -10.33 -7.68
C GLY A 28 -4.79 -9.84 -7.49
N SER A 29 -5.28 -9.07 -8.47
CA SER A 29 -6.69 -8.69 -8.51
C SER A 29 -7.58 -9.92 -8.72
N VAL A 30 -8.81 -9.85 -8.23
CA VAL A 30 -9.79 -10.92 -8.45
C VAL A 30 -10.36 -10.77 -9.86
N GLY A 31 -10.07 -11.74 -10.73
CA GLY A 31 -10.49 -11.73 -12.14
C GLY A 31 -9.44 -11.15 -13.09
N ARG A 32 -9.79 -10.97 -14.37
CA ARG A 32 -8.90 -10.40 -15.40
C ARG A 32 -9.00 -8.87 -15.45
N VAL A 33 -8.85 -8.20 -14.31
CA VAL A 33 -8.88 -6.74 -14.22
C VAL A 33 -7.49 -6.19 -13.98
N THR A 34 -7.13 -5.15 -14.73
CA THR A 34 -5.82 -4.49 -14.66
C THR A 34 -5.70 -3.50 -13.50
N THR A 35 -6.82 -3.16 -12.87
CA THR A 35 -6.89 -2.22 -11.73
C THR A 35 -7.66 -2.83 -10.56
N TRP A 36 -7.36 -2.35 -9.36
CA TRP A 36 -8.08 -2.77 -8.15
C TRP A 36 -9.48 -2.15 -8.10
N PRO A 37 -10.54 -2.92 -7.87
CA PRO A 37 -11.89 -2.39 -7.71
C PRO A 37 -11.98 -1.38 -6.57
N GLU A 38 -12.80 -0.34 -6.71
CA GLU A 38 -13.01 0.70 -5.67
C GLU A 38 -13.37 0.11 -4.31
N LYS A 39 -14.18 -0.94 -4.28
CA LYS A 39 -14.55 -1.64 -3.04
C LYS A 39 -13.33 -2.23 -2.32
N THR A 40 -12.38 -2.79 -3.06
CA THR A 40 -11.12 -3.31 -2.48
C THR A 40 -10.26 -2.15 -1.98
N GLN A 41 -10.21 -1.03 -2.69
CA GLN A 41 -9.47 0.16 -2.25
C GLN A 41 -10.05 0.74 -0.95
N ALA A 42 -11.38 0.85 -0.86
CA ALA A 42 -12.08 1.32 0.34
C ALA A 42 -11.85 0.38 1.53
N LEU A 43 -11.85 -0.94 1.31
CA LEU A 43 -11.52 -1.92 2.34
C LEU A 43 -10.06 -1.79 2.81
N CYS A 44 -9.10 -1.58 1.91
CA CYS A 44 -7.72 -1.33 2.29
C CYS A 44 -7.58 -0.10 3.19
N ARG A 45 -8.32 0.98 2.89
CA ARG A 45 -8.35 2.19 3.74
C ARG A 45 -8.91 1.88 5.12
N LEU A 46 -10.07 1.20 5.19
CA LEU A 46 -10.68 0.79 6.46
C LEU A 46 -9.72 -0.02 7.34
N LEU A 47 -8.96 -0.94 6.74
CA LEU A 47 -8.09 -1.85 7.46
C LEU A 47 -6.77 -1.18 7.90
N ALA A 48 -6.16 -0.34 7.06
CA ALA A 48 -4.79 0.12 7.28
C ALA A 48 -4.64 1.62 7.59
N GLU A 49 -5.59 2.46 7.18
CA GLU A 49 -5.48 3.91 7.37
C GLU A 49 -5.61 4.27 8.86
N GLY A 50 -4.76 5.18 9.33
CA GLY A 50 -4.69 5.56 10.75
C GLY A 50 -4.03 4.52 11.67
N HIS A 51 -3.72 3.32 11.18
CA HIS A 51 -3.15 2.24 11.98
C HIS A 51 -1.63 2.16 11.88
N LYS A 52 -1.01 1.73 12.99
CA LYS A 52 0.43 1.39 13.02
C LYS A 52 0.64 -0.04 12.55
N GLY A 53 1.86 -0.36 12.14
CA GLY A 53 2.18 -1.69 11.65
C GLY A 53 3.64 -1.89 11.31
N TRP A 54 3.96 -3.08 10.83
CA TRP A 54 5.27 -3.47 10.34
C TRP A 54 5.25 -3.61 8.83
N ILE A 55 6.21 -2.95 8.18
CA ILE A 55 6.43 -3.02 6.74
C ILE A 55 7.72 -3.79 6.51
N ASN A 56 7.61 -4.95 5.86
CA ASN A 56 8.76 -5.72 5.42
C ASN A 56 8.94 -5.54 3.92
N ILE A 57 10.01 -4.86 3.51
CA ILE A 57 10.33 -4.64 2.10
C ILE A 57 10.78 -5.97 1.47
N VAL A 58 10.06 -6.40 0.44
CA VAL A 58 10.36 -7.60 -0.33
C VAL A 58 11.21 -7.27 -1.55
N HIS A 59 10.90 -6.15 -2.22
CA HIS A 59 11.61 -5.74 -3.42
C HIS A 59 11.48 -4.22 -3.63
N SER A 60 12.55 -3.57 -4.07
CA SER A 60 12.50 -2.17 -4.48
C SER A 60 12.10 -2.08 -5.95
N LEU A 61 11.09 -1.27 -6.27
CA LEU A 61 10.61 -1.11 -7.65
C LEU A 61 11.35 0.01 -8.37
N ARG A 62 11.37 1.19 -7.75
CA ARG A 62 12.03 2.41 -8.23
C ARG A 62 12.25 3.35 -7.06
N ARG A 63 12.91 4.50 -7.30
CA ARG A 63 13.08 5.52 -6.27
C ARG A 63 11.72 5.93 -5.68
N GLY A 64 11.55 5.76 -4.37
CA GLY A 64 10.31 6.06 -3.67
C GLY A 64 9.18 5.03 -3.83
N ALA A 65 9.46 3.82 -4.35
CA ALA A 65 8.46 2.76 -4.43
C ALA A 65 9.01 1.35 -4.12
N ALA A 66 8.21 0.54 -3.42
CA ALA A 66 8.59 -0.82 -3.03
C ALA A 66 7.40 -1.79 -3.01
N LEU A 67 7.69 -3.08 -3.18
CA LEU A 67 6.78 -4.18 -2.85
C LEU A 67 7.03 -4.64 -1.42
N VAL A 68 5.97 -4.78 -0.63
CA VAL A 68 6.07 -5.01 0.81
C VAL A 68 5.12 -6.11 1.28
N LYS A 69 5.47 -6.75 2.39
CA LYS A 69 4.50 -7.43 3.26
C LYS A 69 4.12 -6.44 4.35
N LEU A 70 2.81 -6.27 4.57
CA LEU A 70 2.28 -5.35 5.56
C LEU A 70 1.57 -6.13 6.67
N GLN A 71 2.04 -5.94 7.89
CA GLN A 71 1.35 -6.36 9.11
C GLN A 71 0.76 -5.12 9.78
N VAL A 72 -0.54 -5.11 10.00
CA VAL A 72 -1.23 -3.99 10.62
C VAL A 72 -1.61 -4.38 12.05
N GLN A 73 -1.47 -3.45 12.98
CA GLN A 73 -1.92 -3.61 14.35
C GLN A 73 -3.44 -3.48 14.39
N GLY A 74 -4.12 -4.50 14.91
CA GLY A 74 -5.57 -4.46 15.11
C GLY A 74 -5.97 -3.42 16.16
N GLU A 75 -7.24 -3.01 16.11
CA GLU A 75 -7.85 -2.21 17.18
C GLU A 75 -7.70 -2.95 18.53
N ASP A 76 -7.57 -2.18 19.61
CA ASP A 76 -7.44 -2.70 20.99
C ASP A 76 -6.26 -3.64 21.28
N TYR A 77 -5.16 -3.56 20.51
CA TYR A 77 -3.97 -4.38 20.71
C TYR A 77 -4.20 -5.90 20.57
N GLU A 78 -5.25 -6.31 19.86
CA GLU A 78 -5.61 -7.71 19.52
C GLU A 78 -4.56 -8.45 18.66
N GLY A 79 -3.39 -7.86 18.47
CA GLY A 79 -2.25 -8.42 17.76
C GLY A 79 -2.02 -7.80 16.38
N LEU A 80 -1.11 -8.42 15.63
CA LEU A 80 -0.78 -8.04 14.27
C LEU A 80 -1.47 -8.98 13.30
N TYR A 81 -2.12 -8.45 12.27
CA TYR A 81 -2.65 -9.24 11.18
C TYR A 81 -1.97 -8.90 9.86
N ASN A 82 -1.81 -9.90 9.00
CA ASN A 82 -1.26 -9.71 7.66
C ASN A 82 -2.36 -9.21 6.71
N LEU A 83 -2.21 -7.98 6.20
CA LEU A 83 -3.23 -7.36 5.35
C LEU A 83 -3.55 -8.20 4.12
N ARG A 84 -2.53 -8.82 3.50
CA ARG A 84 -2.73 -9.71 2.35
C ARG A 84 -3.66 -10.86 2.70
N ASP A 85 -3.41 -11.53 3.82
CA ASP A 85 -4.14 -12.74 4.18
C ASP A 85 -5.59 -12.41 4.51
N VAL A 86 -5.85 -11.23 5.09
CA VAL A 86 -7.21 -10.70 5.31
C VAL A 86 -7.91 -10.44 3.98
N LEU A 87 -7.27 -9.72 3.05
CA LEU A 87 -7.87 -9.43 1.73
C LEU A 87 -8.17 -10.71 0.93
N VAL A 88 -7.32 -11.73 1.02
CA VAL A 88 -7.56 -13.04 0.39
C VAL A 88 -8.73 -13.76 1.04
N LYS A 89 -8.80 -13.81 2.38
CA LYS A 89 -9.91 -14.45 3.11
C LYS A 89 -11.26 -13.80 2.82
N LEU A 90 -11.28 -12.48 2.65
CA LEU A 90 -12.49 -11.72 2.31
C LEU A 90 -12.83 -11.78 0.81
N GLY A 91 -12.04 -12.47 -0.02
CA GLY A 91 -12.28 -12.59 -1.45
C GLY A 91 -12.00 -11.33 -2.26
N HIS A 92 -11.19 -10.40 -1.73
CA HIS A 92 -10.82 -9.14 -2.38
C HIS A 92 -9.45 -9.18 -3.08
N ALA A 93 -8.65 -10.22 -2.84
CA ALA A 93 -7.38 -10.46 -3.51
C ALA A 93 -7.16 -11.95 -3.77
N GLN A 94 -6.39 -12.28 -4.79
CA GLN A 94 -5.89 -13.64 -5.03
C GLN A 94 -4.46 -13.76 -4.53
N LEU A 95 -4.13 -14.90 -3.94
CA LEU A 95 -2.75 -15.21 -3.58
C LEU A 95 -1.96 -15.46 -4.87
N SER A 96 -0.87 -14.72 -5.05
CA SER A 96 0.08 -14.97 -6.13
C SER A 96 1.34 -15.62 -5.57
N THR A 97 1.81 -16.69 -6.20
CA THR A 97 3.13 -17.27 -5.91
C THR A 97 4.27 -16.53 -6.61
N LYS A 98 3.94 -15.68 -7.59
CA LYS A 98 4.89 -14.87 -8.34
C LYS A 98 4.90 -13.44 -7.81
N LEU A 99 6.09 -12.88 -7.66
CA LEU A 99 6.27 -11.47 -7.39
C LEU A 99 6.16 -10.71 -8.72
N THR A 100 5.08 -9.97 -8.91
CA THR A 100 4.93 -9.11 -10.09
C THR A 100 5.76 -7.84 -9.87
N VAL A 101 6.84 -7.68 -10.62
CA VAL A 101 7.80 -6.58 -10.46
C VAL A 101 7.56 -5.42 -11.43
N ASP A 102 6.83 -5.65 -12.53
CA ASP A 102 6.40 -4.59 -13.46
C ASP A 102 5.07 -3.98 -13.04
N VAL A 103 5.00 -3.46 -11.81
CA VAL A 103 3.78 -2.87 -11.25
C VAL A 103 4.02 -1.42 -10.90
N TYR A 104 3.08 -0.57 -11.28
CA TYR A 104 3.02 0.82 -10.86
C TYR A 104 2.08 0.91 -9.64
N PRO A 105 2.60 0.97 -8.40
CA PRO A 105 1.76 1.32 -7.27
C PRO A 105 1.16 2.69 -7.55
N ALA A 106 -0.18 2.73 -7.66
CA ALA A 106 -0.91 3.98 -7.80
C ALA A 106 -0.70 4.80 -6.52
N VAL A 107 -0.44 6.10 -6.70
CA VAL A 107 -0.38 7.09 -5.61
C VAL A 107 -1.77 7.68 -5.45
#